data_AF-A0A9D9BKQ1-F1
#
_entry.id   AF-A0A9D9BKQ1-F1
#
_cell.length_a   1.000
_cell.length_b   1.000
_cell.length_c   1.000
_cell.angle_alpha   90.00
_cell.angle_beta   90.00
_cell.angle_gamma   90.00
#
_symmetry.space_group_name_H-M   'P 1'
#
loop_
_entity.id
_entity.type
_entity.pdbx_description
1 polymer ?
#
loop_
_entity_poly.entity_id
_entity_poly.type
_entity_poly.pdbx_seq_one_letter_code
_entity_poly.pdbx_strand_id
1 'polypeptide(L)'
;MLTPETVDYLRRQTYDPAAEQLSIIVPVSTLYWSDEMPDTKALRRLGNGAYDEVIRLLSIRRQIWEHLQVSNEEQEFWSSAISLAPDFPGFRRLDLSPEDREAQFQIDRLEAEFFDELAESADDFEIDVAGNWSATFHLEEKPGKSFWKRLIPGWFRRLN
;
A
#
# COMPACT_ATOMS: atom_id res chain seq x y z
N MET A 1 -3.13 -0.73 -19.77
CA MET A 1 -1.87 -0.27 -20.37
C MET A 1 -1.35 0.86 -19.51
N LEU A 2 -0.07 0.82 -19.10
CA LEU A 2 0.52 1.83 -18.22
C LEU A 2 0.54 3.21 -18.88
N THR A 3 0.28 4.24 -18.10
CA THR A 3 0.47 5.62 -18.54
C THR A 3 1.96 5.95 -18.72
N PRO A 4 2.31 6.91 -19.60
CA PRO A 4 3.69 7.38 -19.73
C PRO A 4 4.28 7.89 -18.41
N GLU A 5 3.47 8.53 -17.57
CA GLU A 5 3.88 9.02 -16.26
C GLU A 5 4.31 7.89 -15.32
N THR A 6 3.55 6.79 -15.27
CA THR A 6 3.95 5.61 -14.49
C THR A 6 5.23 4.99 -15.01
N VAL A 7 5.37 4.84 -16.32
CA VAL A 7 6.59 4.27 -16.92
C VAL A 7 7.81 5.13 -16.57
N ASP A 8 7.69 6.45 -16.68
CA ASP A 8 8.75 7.38 -16.32
C ASP A 8 9.08 7.33 -14.82
N TYR A 9 8.07 7.18 -13.96
CA TYR A 9 8.26 7.00 -12.53
C TYR A 9 9.03 5.70 -12.24
N LEU A 10 8.60 4.56 -12.78
CA LEU A 10 9.23 3.26 -12.53
C LEU A 10 10.68 3.21 -13.03
N ARG A 11 10.96 3.79 -14.21
CA ARG A 11 12.31 3.81 -14.81
C ARG A 11 13.33 4.65 -14.05
N ARG A 12 12.89 5.59 -13.21
CA ARG A 12 13.80 6.40 -12.38
C ARG A 12 14.30 5.64 -11.17
N GLN A 13 13.63 4.55 -10.81
CA GLN A 13 13.99 3.77 -9.64
C GLN A 13 15.17 2.87 -9.97
N THR A 14 16.11 2.77 -9.04
CA THR A 14 17.35 2.01 -9.21
C THR A 14 17.46 1.02 -8.07
N TYR A 15 17.71 -0.24 -8.40
CA TYR A 15 17.83 -1.29 -7.39
C TYR A 15 19.01 -1.01 -6.45
N ASP A 16 18.71 -0.99 -5.15
CA ASP A 16 19.68 -0.91 -4.08
C ASP A 16 19.55 -2.17 -3.18
N PRO A 17 20.57 -3.03 -3.10
CA PRO A 17 20.55 -4.20 -2.22
C PRO A 17 20.52 -3.82 -0.73
N ALA A 18 20.87 -2.58 -0.38
CA ALA A 18 20.82 -2.06 0.99
C ALA A 18 19.54 -1.24 1.27
N ALA A 19 18.56 -1.24 0.35
CA ALA A 19 17.30 -0.53 0.53
C ALA A 19 16.61 -0.95 1.84
N GLU A 20 16.07 0.04 2.54
CA GLU A 20 15.34 -0.18 3.78
C GLU A 20 14.00 -0.84 3.49
N GLN A 21 13.63 -1.82 4.31
CA GLN A 21 12.30 -2.42 4.28
C GLN A 21 11.29 -1.48 4.95
N LEU A 22 10.22 -1.17 4.25
CA LEU A 22 9.17 -0.26 4.66
C LEU A 22 7.80 -0.93 4.46
N SER A 23 6.76 -0.33 5.03
CA SER A 23 5.39 -0.83 4.93
C SER A 23 4.38 0.27 4.59
N ILE A 24 3.33 -0.14 3.92
CA ILE A 24 2.14 0.67 3.67
C ILE A 24 0.95 -0.17 4.12
N ILE A 25 0.03 0.43 4.89
CA ILE A 25 -1.20 -0.24 5.37
C ILE A 25 -2.36 0.02 4.40
N VAL A 26 -2.52 1.27 3.98
CA VAL A 26 -3.56 1.71 3.05
C VAL A 26 -2.89 2.38 1.84
N PRO A 27 -3.25 2.03 0.60
CA PRO A 27 -4.41 1.21 0.20
C PRO A 27 -4.16 -0.31 0.10
N VAL A 28 -2.90 -0.76 0.18
CA VAL A 28 -2.54 -2.17 0.02
C VAL A 28 -1.61 -2.51 1.15
N SER A 29 -2.06 -3.29 2.13
CA SER A 29 -1.22 -3.68 3.27
C SER A 29 -0.06 -4.56 2.78
N THR A 30 1.12 -3.98 2.59
CA THR A 30 2.24 -4.69 1.96
C THR A 30 3.59 -4.10 2.29
N LEU A 31 4.60 -4.96 2.21
CA LEU A 31 6.00 -4.58 2.21
C LEU A 31 6.42 -3.90 0.90
N TYR A 32 7.32 -2.94 1.04
CA TYR A 32 8.09 -2.38 -0.06
C TYR A 32 9.49 -1.99 0.41
N TRP A 33 10.37 -1.71 -0.55
CA TRP A 33 11.72 -1.24 -0.25
C TRP A 33 11.87 0.23 -0.61
N SER A 34 12.71 0.94 0.13
CA SER A 34 12.93 2.39 -0.04
C SER A 34 13.35 2.78 -1.46
N ASP A 35 13.93 1.87 -2.24
CA ASP A 35 14.30 2.10 -3.64
C ASP A 35 13.14 1.94 -4.64
N GLU A 36 12.02 1.34 -4.23
CA GLU A 36 10.80 1.20 -5.05
C GLU A 36 9.94 2.46 -5.00
N MET A 37 9.93 3.14 -3.86
CA MET A 37 9.18 4.36 -3.60
C MET A 37 9.97 5.34 -2.73
N PRO A 38 11.07 5.92 -3.23
CA PRO A 38 11.99 6.73 -2.43
C PRO A 38 11.40 8.05 -1.93
N ASP A 39 10.39 8.58 -2.63
CA ASP A 39 9.61 9.75 -2.17
C ASP A 39 8.11 9.45 -2.28
N THR A 40 7.53 8.99 -1.17
CA THR A 40 6.07 8.75 -1.08
C THR A 40 5.24 10.01 -1.31
N LYS A 41 5.81 11.23 -1.11
CA LYS A 41 5.12 12.48 -1.47
C LYS A 41 5.17 12.72 -2.98
N ALA A 42 6.25 12.34 -3.66
CA ALA A 42 6.32 12.39 -5.12
C ALA A 42 5.31 11.42 -5.74
N LEU A 43 5.18 10.21 -5.19
CA LEU A 43 4.18 9.24 -5.63
C LEU A 43 2.75 9.81 -5.53
N ARG A 44 2.41 10.47 -4.42
CA ARG A 44 1.08 11.12 -4.23
C ARG A 44 0.84 12.34 -5.12
N ARG A 45 1.87 12.86 -5.80
CA ARG A 45 1.74 13.98 -6.75
C ARG A 45 1.57 13.52 -8.18
N LEU A 46 1.73 12.23 -8.47
CA LEU A 46 1.39 11.68 -9.77
C LEU A 46 -0.10 11.88 -10.05
N GLY A 47 -0.49 11.93 -11.33
CA GLY A 47 -1.90 11.89 -11.68
C GLY A 47 -2.58 10.64 -11.10
N ASN A 48 -3.87 10.73 -10.75
CA ASN A 48 -4.60 9.62 -10.09
C ASN A 48 -4.39 8.28 -10.81
N GLY A 49 -4.46 8.26 -12.14
CA GLY A 49 -4.21 7.04 -12.92
C GLY A 49 -2.81 6.45 -12.74
N ALA A 50 -1.77 7.29 -12.64
CA ALA A 50 -0.41 6.82 -12.45
C ALA A 50 -0.14 6.34 -11.01
N TYR A 51 -0.72 7.02 -10.02
CA TYR A 51 -0.72 6.56 -8.63
C TYR A 51 -1.37 5.17 -8.51
N ASP A 52 -2.58 5.02 -9.05
CA ASP A 52 -3.35 3.77 -8.98
C ASP A 52 -2.61 2.62 -9.69
N GLU A 53 -1.93 2.90 -10.79
CA GLU A 53 -1.11 1.92 -11.50
C GLU A 53 0.08 1.41 -10.67
N VAL A 54 0.78 2.30 -9.95
CA VAL A 54 1.87 1.90 -9.04
C VAL A 54 1.33 1.05 -7.90
N ILE A 55 0.23 1.48 -7.29
CA ILE A 55 -0.44 0.72 -6.22
C ILE A 55 -0.88 -0.66 -6.74
N ARG A 56 -1.46 -0.73 -7.94
CA ARG A 56 -1.86 -2.00 -8.58
C ARG A 56 -0.68 -2.95 -8.75
N LEU A 57 0.51 -2.45 -9.11
CA LEU A 57 1.71 -3.29 -9.19
C LEU A 57 2.09 -3.87 -7.82
N LEU A 58 2.01 -3.09 -6.75
CA LEU A 58 2.26 -3.59 -5.39
C LEU A 58 1.24 -4.64 -4.97
N SER A 59 -0.05 -4.45 -5.29
CA SER A 59 -1.10 -5.46 -5.06
C SER A 59 -0.82 -6.77 -5.79
N ILE A 60 -0.45 -6.70 -7.07
CA ILE A 60 -0.14 -7.90 -7.85
C ILE A 60 1.07 -8.62 -7.27
N ARG A 61 2.12 -7.87 -6.87
CA ARG A 61 3.29 -8.46 -6.23
C ARG A 61 2.93 -9.17 -4.92
N ARG A 62 2.07 -8.57 -4.09
CA ARG A 62 1.57 -9.21 -2.87
C ARG A 62 0.87 -10.53 -3.18
N GLN A 63 -0.03 -10.56 -4.18
CA GLN A 63 -0.69 -11.79 -4.61
C GLN A 63 0.32 -12.87 -5.05
N ILE A 64 1.40 -12.49 -5.73
CA ILE A 64 2.48 -13.40 -6.12
C ILE A 64 3.16 -14.00 -4.87
N TRP A 65 3.50 -13.20 -3.86
CA TRP A 65 4.12 -13.65 -2.61
C TRP A 65 3.24 -14.63 -1.81
N GLU A 66 1.94 -14.41 -1.84
CA GLU A 66 0.92 -15.22 -1.17
C GLU A 66 0.48 -16.45 -1.99
N HIS A 67 1.06 -16.65 -3.18
CA HIS A 67 0.68 -17.70 -4.13
C HIS A 67 -0.82 -17.68 -4.48
N LEU A 68 -1.41 -16.49 -4.51
CA LEU A 68 -2.79 -16.28 -4.94
C LEU A 68 -2.90 -16.31 -6.47
N GLN A 69 -4.10 -16.62 -6.95
CA GLN A 69 -4.40 -16.59 -8.36
C GLN A 69 -4.49 -15.15 -8.86
N VAL A 70 -3.44 -14.69 -9.55
CA VAL A 70 -3.44 -13.42 -10.27
C VAL A 70 -4.29 -13.57 -11.54
N SER A 71 -5.24 -12.67 -11.76
CA SER A 71 -6.13 -12.72 -12.93
C SER A 71 -5.37 -12.52 -14.26
N ASN A 72 -5.93 -12.97 -15.38
CA ASN A 72 -5.29 -12.77 -16.69
C ASN A 72 -5.02 -11.28 -16.98
N GLU A 73 -5.97 -10.41 -16.62
CA GLU A 73 -5.81 -8.96 -16.81
C GLU A 73 -4.64 -8.41 -15.98
N GLU A 74 -4.51 -8.83 -14.72
CA GLU A 74 -3.39 -8.44 -13.86
C GLU A 74 -2.06 -9.03 -14.34
N GLN A 75 -2.05 -10.26 -14.85
CA GLN A 75 -0.85 -10.87 -15.44
C GLN A 75 -0.39 -10.10 -16.69
N GLU A 76 -1.33 -9.70 -17.55
CA GLU A 76 -1.04 -8.86 -18.73
C GLU A 76 -0.50 -7.49 -18.30
N PHE A 77 -1.13 -6.87 -17.29
CA PHE A 77 -0.70 -5.59 -16.73
C PHE A 77 0.72 -5.68 -16.15
N TRP A 78 0.99 -6.69 -15.32
CA TRP A 78 2.30 -6.97 -14.73
C TRP A 78 3.37 -7.23 -15.79
N SER A 79 3.06 -8.06 -16.79
CA SER A 79 3.98 -8.37 -17.89
C SER A 79 4.30 -7.14 -18.74
N SER A 80 3.30 -6.29 -19.00
CA SER A 80 3.49 -5.01 -19.68
C SER A 80 4.41 -4.09 -18.88
N ALA A 81 4.28 -4.06 -17.55
CA ALA A 81 5.13 -3.26 -16.68
C ALA A 81 6.60 -3.72 -16.71
N ILE A 82 6.85 -5.03 -16.61
CA ILE A 82 8.19 -5.60 -16.75
C ILE A 82 8.80 -5.24 -18.11
N SER A 83 8.02 -5.34 -19.20
CA SER A 83 8.54 -5.00 -20.53
C SER A 83 8.92 -3.53 -20.68
N LEU A 84 8.23 -2.62 -19.98
CA LEU A 84 8.43 -1.18 -20.11
C LEU A 84 9.47 -0.63 -19.14
N ALA A 85 9.59 -1.20 -17.95
CA ALA A 85 10.50 -0.80 -16.89
C ALA A 85 11.16 -2.01 -16.22
N PRO A 86 11.97 -2.82 -16.96
CA PRO A 86 12.50 -4.10 -16.48
C PRO A 86 13.41 -3.97 -15.26
N ASP A 87 14.03 -2.80 -15.08
CA ASP A 87 14.95 -2.53 -13.98
C ASP A 87 14.28 -2.01 -12.71
N PHE A 88 12.95 -1.87 -12.70
CA PHE A 88 12.23 -1.47 -11.49
C PHE A 88 12.50 -2.47 -10.35
N PRO A 89 12.94 -2.01 -9.16
CA PRO A 89 13.42 -2.89 -8.10
C PRO A 89 12.37 -3.93 -7.64
N GLY A 90 11.08 -3.57 -7.68
CA GLY A 90 10.01 -4.45 -7.24
C GLY A 90 9.88 -5.74 -8.05
N PHE A 91 10.37 -5.78 -9.29
CA PHE A 91 10.39 -6.99 -10.12
C PHE A 91 11.51 -7.96 -9.76
N ARG A 92 12.48 -7.53 -8.94
CA ARG A 92 13.59 -8.38 -8.46
C ARG A 92 13.28 -9.07 -7.14
N ARG A 93 12.27 -8.59 -6.41
CA ARG A 93 11.90 -9.07 -5.06
C ARG A 93 10.59 -9.85 -5.09
N LEU A 94 10.57 -10.96 -5.82
CA LEU A 94 9.38 -11.83 -5.95
C LEU A 94 9.38 -13.02 -4.99
N ASP A 95 10.51 -13.27 -4.33
CA ASP A 95 10.64 -14.29 -3.30
C ASP A 95 10.92 -13.61 -1.97
N LEU A 96 10.03 -13.83 -1.00
CA LEU A 96 10.21 -13.33 0.36
C LEU A 96 11.06 -14.30 1.18
N SER A 97 12.05 -13.76 1.90
CA SER A 97 12.76 -14.50 2.94
C SER A 97 11.81 -14.83 4.11
N PRO A 98 12.17 -15.78 5.00
CA PRO A 98 11.36 -16.05 6.19
C PRO A 98 11.14 -14.80 7.07
N GLU A 99 12.13 -13.90 7.14
CA GLU A 99 12.04 -12.64 7.87
C GLU A 99 11.04 -11.69 7.20
N ASP A 100 11.10 -11.54 5.87
CA ASP A 100 10.15 -10.71 5.14
C ASP A 100 8.71 -11.26 5.23
N ARG A 101 8.54 -12.58 5.26
CA ARG A 101 7.22 -13.20 5.44
C ARG A 101 6.64 -12.88 6.81
N GLU A 102 7.46 -12.92 7.85
CA GLU A 102 7.03 -12.52 9.19
C GLU A 102 6.69 -11.04 9.24
N ALA A 103 7.49 -10.18 8.62
CA ALA A 103 7.20 -8.75 8.53
C ALA A 103 5.88 -8.47 7.79
N GLN A 104 5.61 -9.16 6.68
CA GLN A 104 4.32 -9.08 5.98
C GLN A 104 3.15 -9.55 6.87
N PHE A 105 3.33 -10.65 7.60
CA PHE A 105 2.31 -11.14 8.53
C PHE A 105 1.99 -10.12 9.63
N GLN A 106 3.01 -9.44 10.18
CA GLN A 106 2.76 -8.36 11.15
C GLN A 106 2.04 -7.16 10.53
N ILE A 107 2.32 -6.84 9.27
CA ILE A 107 1.62 -5.78 8.53
C ILE A 107 0.14 -6.12 8.32
N ASP A 108 -0.18 -7.37 7.98
CA ASP A 108 -1.57 -7.83 7.87
C ASP A 108 -2.32 -7.73 9.21
N ARG A 109 -1.64 -8.01 10.33
CA ARG A 109 -2.22 -7.80 11.66
C ARG A 109 -2.48 -6.33 11.96
N LEU A 110 -1.53 -5.44 11.61
CA LEU A 110 -1.69 -4.00 11.78
C LEU A 110 -2.81 -3.44 10.90
N GLU A 111 -3.04 -4.00 9.72
CA GLU A 111 -4.19 -3.64 8.87
C GLU A 111 -5.51 -4.00 9.55
N ALA A 112 -5.63 -5.23 10.09
CA ALA A 112 -6.83 -5.63 10.82
C ALA A 112 -7.09 -4.72 12.03
N GLU A 113 -6.05 -4.47 12.84
CA GLU A 113 -6.14 -3.55 13.98
C GLU A 113 -6.52 -2.12 13.54
N PHE A 114 -5.97 -1.63 12.43
CA PHE A 114 -6.31 -0.33 11.86
C PHE A 114 -7.80 -0.24 11.49
N PHE A 115 -8.34 -1.25 10.80
CA PHE A 115 -9.74 -1.25 10.39
C PHE A 115 -10.70 -1.45 11.57
N ASP A 116 -10.33 -2.26 12.57
CA ASP A 116 -11.09 -2.39 13.81
C ASP A 116 -11.18 -1.05 14.55
N GLU A 117 -10.05 -0.35 14.75
CA GLU A 117 -10.04 0.98 15.37
C GLU A 117 -10.82 2.02 14.54
N LEU A 118 -10.71 1.95 13.21
CA LEU A 118 -11.44 2.84 12.31
C LEU A 118 -12.95 2.64 12.44
N ALA A 119 -13.42 1.39 12.45
CA ALA A 119 -14.82 1.04 12.61
C ALA A 119 -15.37 1.45 13.98
N GLU A 120 -14.58 1.28 15.06
CA GLU A 120 -14.99 1.71 16.41
C GLU A 120 -15.07 3.24 16.57
N SER A 121 -14.27 3.98 15.80
CA SER A 121 -14.15 5.43 15.93
C SER A 121 -15.08 6.22 15.02
N ALA A 122 -15.45 5.66 13.87
CA ALA A 122 -16.38 6.26 12.92
C ALA A 122 -17.80 6.33 13.48
N ASP A 123 -18.58 7.34 13.07
CA ASP A 123 -20.01 7.36 13.37
C ASP A 123 -20.79 6.43 12.42
N ASP A 124 -20.27 6.23 11.21
CA ASP A 124 -20.77 5.28 10.22
C ASP A 124 -19.59 4.66 9.47
N PHE A 125 -19.60 3.33 9.31
CA PHE A 125 -18.54 2.56 8.66
C PHE A 125 -19.17 1.47 7.79
N GLU A 126 -18.90 1.52 6.50
CA GLU A 126 -19.45 0.58 5.52
C GLU A 126 -18.32 -0.05 4.71
N ILE A 127 -18.45 -1.35 4.45
CA ILE A 127 -17.64 -2.07 3.48
C ILE A 127 -18.60 -2.65 2.44
N ASP A 128 -18.39 -2.34 1.17
CA ASP A 128 -19.21 -2.87 0.09
C ASP A 128 -18.80 -4.31 -0.31
N VAL A 129 -19.57 -4.93 -1.21
CA VAL A 129 -19.31 -6.30 -1.68
C VAL A 129 -18.00 -6.44 -2.48
N ALA A 130 -17.43 -5.33 -2.96
CA ALA A 130 -16.15 -5.29 -3.65
C ALA A 130 -14.98 -5.02 -2.70
N GLY A 131 -15.24 -4.84 -1.40
CA GLY A 131 -14.24 -4.53 -0.39
C GLY A 131 -13.84 -3.05 -0.34
N ASN A 132 -14.55 -2.16 -1.05
CA ASN A 132 -14.36 -0.73 -0.85
C ASN A 132 -14.94 -0.35 0.50
N TRP A 133 -14.24 0.51 1.24
CA TRP A 133 -14.66 0.95 2.55
C TRP A 133 -14.93 2.46 2.56
N SER A 134 -15.87 2.87 3.40
CA SER A 134 -16.13 4.28 3.71
C SER A 134 -16.28 4.44 5.22
N ALA A 135 -15.70 5.52 5.75
CA ALA A 135 -15.80 5.88 7.16
C ALA A 135 -16.24 7.34 7.25
N THR A 136 -17.35 7.60 7.93
CA THR A 136 -17.90 8.94 8.14
C THR A 136 -17.74 9.36 9.59
N PHE A 137 -17.23 10.58 9.79
CA PHE A 137 -17.09 11.20 11.09
C PHE A 137 -17.95 12.47 11.12
N HIS A 138 -19.01 12.47 11.93
CA HIS A 138 -19.83 13.65 12.14
C HIS A 138 -19.12 14.60 13.11
N LEU A 139 -18.76 15.78 12.61
CA LEU A 139 -17.96 16.78 13.33
C LEU A 139 -18.77 17.61 14.35
N GLU A 140 -20.03 17.27 14.60
CA GLU A 140 -20.83 17.95 15.62
C GLU A 140 -20.22 17.72 17.00
N GLU A 141 -20.05 18.79 17.79
CA GLU A 141 -19.46 18.77 19.13
C GLU A 141 -20.31 17.92 20.09
N LYS A 142 -20.13 16.59 20.08
CA LYS A 142 -20.62 15.72 21.15
C LYS A 142 -19.78 16.02 22.41
N PRO A 143 -20.40 16.42 23.54
CA PRO A 143 -19.65 16.65 24.77
C PRO A 143 -19.07 15.31 25.26
N GLY A 144 -17.73 15.21 25.28
CA GLY A 144 -17.01 14.09 25.92
C GLY A 144 -15.99 13.33 25.07
N LYS A 145 -15.93 13.54 23.74
CA LYS A 145 -14.92 12.87 22.88
C LYS A 145 -14.17 13.90 22.03
N SER A 146 -13.00 14.31 22.49
CA SER A 146 -12.15 15.29 21.81
C SER A 146 -11.77 14.83 20.40
N PHE A 147 -12.07 15.66 19.40
CA PHE A 147 -11.70 15.52 17.99
C PHE A 147 -10.21 15.17 17.78
N TRP A 148 -9.31 15.78 18.56
CA TRP A 148 -7.87 15.50 18.49
C TRP A 148 -7.47 14.14 19.07
N LYS A 149 -8.26 13.58 19.98
CA LYS A 149 -8.07 12.19 20.45
C LYS A 149 -8.55 11.15 19.43
N ARG A 150 -9.40 11.55 18.46
CA ARG A 150 -9.89 10.71 17.35
C ARG A 150 -8.96 10.72 16.14
N LEU A 151 -8.27 11.84 15.89
CA LEU A 151 -7.38 12.03 14.74
C LEU A 151 -5.89 11.83 15.04
N ILE A 152 -5.51 11.65 16.30
CA ILE A 152 -4.16 11.22 16.70
C ILE A 152 -4.27 9.78 17.20
N PRO A 153 -4.22 8.76 16.32
CA PRO A 153 -4.15 7.38 16.78
C PRO A 153 -2.92 7.16 17.69
N GLY A 154 -2.90 6.04 18.40
CA GLY A 154 -1.78 5.66 19.28
C GLY A 154 -0.44 5.45 18.55
N TRP A 155 -0.47 5.33 17.21
CA TRP A 155 0.64 5.10 16.27
C TRP A 155 1.74 6.19 16.18
N PHE A 156 1.55 7.40 16.75
CA PHE A 156 2.62 8.42 16.84
C PHE A 156 3.61 8.12 17.98
N ARG A 157 3.40 7.03 18.73
CA ARG A 157 4.41 6.49 19.63
C ARG A 157 5.46 5.77 18.78
N ARG A 158 6.64 6.39 18.68
CA ARG A 158 7.86 5.76 18.14
C ARG A 158 7.92 4.29 18.60
N LEU A 159 8.10 3.40 17.64
CA LEU A 159 8.75 2.11 17.89
C LEU A 159 10.13 2.45 18.49
N ASN A 160 10.32 2.12 19.76
CA ASN A 160 11.62 2.05 20.42
C ASN A 160 12.17 0.65 20.27
#